data_AF-A0A453JX28-F1
#
_entry.id   AF-A0A453JX28-F1
#
_cell.length_a   1.000
_cell.length_b   1.000
_cell.length_c   1.000
_cell.angle_alpha   90.00
_cell.angle_beta   90.00
_cell.angle_gamma   90.00
#
_symmetry.space_group_name_H-M   'P 1'
#
loop_
_entity.id
_entity.type
_entity.pdbx_description
1 polymer ?
#
loop_
_entity_poly.entity_id
_entity_poly.type
_entity_poly.pdbx_seq_one_letter_code
_entity_poly.pdbx_strand_id
1 'polypeptide(L)'
;ALMRFHTMKMEEINKIIKELWQQTYRGQDIDCISINSDSEGAGTRSYSYRVVMQNGGAELEMRGRCSAGQKVLASLIIRLALAETFCLNCGILALDEPTTNLDGPNAESLAAALLRIMESRKGQENFQLIIITHDERFAQLIGQRQLAEKYYRISKDEQQHSKIEAQEIFD
;
A
#
# COMPACT_ATOMS: atom_id res chain seq x y z
N ALA A 1 10.44 -12.23 -25.74
CA ALA A 1 10.52 -10.88 -25.18
C ALA A 1 9.44 -10.63 -24.13
N LEU A 2 8.15 -10.69 -24.49
CA LEU A 2 7.04 -10.37 -23.58
C LEU A 2 6.90 -11.32 -22.36
N MET A 3 7.02 -12.63 -22.55
CA MET A 3 6.98 -13.61 -21.42
C MET A 3 8.10 -13.35 -20.42
N ARG A 4 9.33 -13.11 -20.92
CA ARG A 4 10.50 -12.80 -20.09
C ARG A 4 10.33 -11.47 -19.34
N PHE A 5 9.71 -10.48 -19.98
CA PHE A 5 9.38 -9.21 -19.34
C PHE A 5 8.34 -9.39 -18.23
N HIS A 6 7.29 -10.19 -18.49
CA HIS A 6 6.27 -10.51 -17.49
C HIS A 6 6.87 -11.23 -16.28
N THR A 7 7.64 -12.31 -16.47
CA THR A 7 8.31 -13.03 -15.38
C THR A 7 9.20 -12.09 -14.56
N MET A 8 10.04 -11.29 -15.22
CA MET A 8 10.92 -10.31 -14.56
C MET A 8 10.12 -9.29 -13.73
N LYS A 9 9.00 -8.78 -14.26
CA LYS A 9 8.17 -7.82 -13.54
C LYS A 9 7.44 -8.46 -12.36
N MET A 10 6.97 -9.69 -12.49
CA MET A 10 6.37 -10.43 -11.37
C MET A 10 7.37 -10.72 -10.26
N GLU A 11 8.62 -11.06 -10.59
CA GLU A 11 9.70 -11.22 -9.63
C GLU A 11 10.00 -9.92 -8.87
N GLU A 12 10.07 -8.79 -9.59
CA GLU A 12 10.27 -7.45 -9.02
C GLU A 12 9.12 -7.07 -8.08
N ILE A 13 7.87 -7.25 -8.51
CA ILE A 13 6.67 -6.98 -7.69
C ILE A 13 6.68 -7.83 -6.42
N ASN A 14 6.90 -9.14 -6.55
CA ASN A 14 6.88 -10.06 -5.41
C ASN A 14 8.01 -9.79 -4.41
N LYS A 15 9.16 -9.31 -4.87
CA LYS A 15 10.23 -8.85 -3.99
C LYS A 15 9.77 -7.68 -3.12
N ILE A 16 9.18 -6.65 -3.74
CA ILE A 16 8.71 -5.46 -3.04
C ILE A 16 7.54 -5.81 -2.09
N ILE A 17 6.60 -6.64 -2.55
CA ILE A 17 5.48 -7.12 -1.71
C ILE A 17 6.01 -7.81 -0.45
N LYS A 18 6.98 -8.73 -0.60
CA LYS A 18 7.55 -9.46 0.52
C LYS A 18 8.23 -8.52 1.51
N GLU A 19 9.05 -7.60 1.01
CA GLU A 19 9.75 -6.61 1.85
C GLU A 19 8.77 -5.71 2.61
N LEU A 20 7.74 -5.18 1.94
CA LEU A 20 6.72 -4.36 2.58
C LEU A 20 5.90 -5.15 3.60
N TRP A 21 5.46 -6.37 3.27
CA TRP A 21 4.68 -7.21 4.17
C TRP A 21 5.42 -7.48 5.48
N GLN A 22 6.67 -7.93 5.41
CA GLN A 22 7.47 -8.27 6.59
C GLN A 22 7.77 -7.05 7.48
N GLN A 23 7.71 -5.85 6.92
CA GLN A 23 7.96 -4.61 7.66
C GLN A 23 6.68 -4.02 8.26
N THR A 24 5.51 -4.33 7.69
CA THR A 24 4.24 -3.73 8.06
C THR A 24 3.33 -4.66 8.86
N TYR A 25 3.22 -5.92 8.47
CA TYR A 25 2.32 -6.86 9.14
C TYR A 25 2.91 -7.32 10.48
N ARG A 26 2.13 -7.20 11.55
CA ARG A 26 2.57 -7.56 12.91
C ARG A 26 2.05 -8.92 13.40
N GLY A 27 1.18 -9.58 12.64
CA GLY A 27 0.72 -10.93 12.97
C GLY A 27 1.80 -11.98 12.75
N GLN A 28 1.73 -13.08 13.49
CA GLN A 28 2.64 -14.23 13.38
C GLN A 28 2.07 -15.36 12.50
N ASP A 29 0.86 -15.19 11.99
CA ASP A 29 0.11 -16.19 11.23
C ASP A 29 0.39 -16.17 9.72
N ILE A 30 1.09 -15.14 9.22
CA ILE A 30 1.46 -14.99 7.80
C ILE A 30 2.89 -14.41 7.69
N ASP A 31 3.82 -15.23 7.22
CA ASP A 31 5.24 -14.88 7.08
C ASP A 31 5.47 -13.89 5.93
N CYS A 32 4.83 -14.15 4.78
CA CYS A 32 4.84 -13.26 3.63
C CYS A 32 3.65 -13.54 2.71
N ILE A 33 3.42 -12.63 1.77
CA ILE A 33 2.45 -12.80 0.68
C ILE A 33 3.15 -12.59 -0.67
N SER A 34 2.59 -13.17 -1.72
CA SER A 34 3.04 -12.98 -3.10
C SER A 34 1.88 -13.13 -4.08
N ILE A 35 2.08 -12.66 -5.31
CA ILE A 35 1.19 -12.89 -6.43
C ILE A 35 1.79 -14.00 -7.27
N ASN A 36 1.11 -15.14 -7.33
CA ASN A 36 1.45 -16.21 -8.26
C ASN A 36 0.73 -15.97 -9.58
N SER A 37 1.44 -16.17 -10.69
CA SER A 37 0.93 -16.03 -12.04
C SER A 37 1.17 -17.32 -12.83
N ASP A 38 0.12 -18.06 -13.14
CA ASP A 38 0.21 -19.28 -13.93
C ASP A 38 -0.22 -19.00 -15.38
N SER A 39 0.51 -19.55 -16.35
CA SER A 39 0.14 -19.46 -17.77
C SER A 39 -0.70 -20.68 -18.18
N GLU A 40 -1.90 -20.46 -18.71
CA GLU A 40 -2.77 -21.55 -19.17
C GLU A 40 -2.50 -21.89 -20.65
N GLY A 41 -1.84 -23.03 -20.90
CA GLY A 41 -1.75 -23.67 -22.23
C GLY A 41 -0.70 -23.10 -23.21
N ALA A 42 -0.43 -23.86 -24.28
CA ALA A 42 0.66 -23.60 -25.23
C ALA A 42 0.31 -22.59 -26.37
N GLY A 43 -0.91 -22.04 -26.41
CA GLY A 43 -1.43 -21.34 -27.60
C GLY A 43 -1.98 -19.92 -27.39
N THR A 44 -2.42 -19.57 -26.18
CA THR A 44 -3.02 -18.25 -25.88
C THR A 44 -2.44 -17.68 -24.60
N ARG A 45 -2.09 -16.38 -24.62
CA ARG A 45 -1.41 -15.62 -23.56
C ARG A 45 -2.31 -15.32 -22.35
N SER A 46 -3.04 -16.32 -21.86
CA SER A 46 -3.90 -16.19 -20.68
C SER A 46 -3.07 -16.44 -19.42
N TYR A 47 -3.13 -15.50 -18.49
CA TYR A 47 -2.53 -15.65 -17.17
C TYR A 47 -3.63 -15.66 -16.12
N SER A 48 -3.58 -16.64 -15.24
CA SER A 48 -4.36 -16.65 -14.00
C SER A 48 -3.49 -16.11 -12.87
N TYR A 49 -4.05 -15.22 -12.06
CA TYR A 49 -3.35 -14.60 -10.93
C TYR A 49 -4.06 -14.95 -9.64
N ARG A 50 -3.29 -15.30 -8.62
CA ARG A 50 -3.80 -15.49 -7.25
C ARG A 50 -2.84 -14.86 -6.26
N VAL A 51 -3.39 -14.31 -5.20
CA VAL A 51 -2.60 -13.86 -4.05
C VAL A 51 -2.48 -15.04 -3.09
N VAL A 52 -1.24 -15.39 -2.77
CA VAL A 52 -0.90 -16.48 -1.85
C VAL A 52 -0.21 -15.92 -0.63
N MET A 53 -0.36 -16.62 0.49
CA MET A 53 0.32 -16.38 1.75
C MET A 53 1.18 -17.59 2.10
N GLN A 54 2.30 -17.35 2.77
CA GLN A 54 3.14 -18.39 3.35
C GLN A 54 3.03 -18.37 4.87
N ASN A 55 2.92 -19.55 5.47
CA ASN A 55 2.99 -19.75 6.92
C ASN A 55 3.73 -21.07 7.20
N GLY A 56 4.89 -20.99 7.85
CA GLY A 56 5.64 -22.17 8.29
C GLY A 56 6.07 -23.07 7.12
N GLY A 57 6.31 -22.48 5.95
CA GLY A 57 6.68 -23.20 4.72
C GLY A 57 5.51 -23.75 3.90
N ALA A 58 4.26 -23.64 4.37
CA ALA A 58 3.08 -23.95 3.58
C ALA A 58 2.60 -22.73 2.79
N GLU A 59 2.24 -22.93 1.51
CA GLU A 59 1.61 -21.92 0.66
C GLU A 59 0.10 -22.12 0.63
N LEU A 60 -0.66 -21.04 0.84
CA LEU A 60 -2.12 -21.04 0.84
C LEU A 60 -2.66 -19.86 0.05
N GLU A 61 -3.76 -20.06 -0.69
CA GLU A 61 -4.44 -18.96 -1.35
C GLU A 61 -5.18 -18.08 -0.33
N MET A 62 -4.96 -16.77 -0.38
CA MET A 62 -5.57 -15.79 0.54
C MET A 62 -7.08 -15.65 0.37
N ARG A 63 -7.60 -15.94 -0.83
CA ARG A 63 -9.03 -15.81 -1.15
C ARG A 63 -9.86 -16.70 -0.22
N GLY A 64 -10.76 -16.06 0.52
CA GLY A 64 -11.63 -16.74 1.50
C GLY A 64 -10.93 -17.18 2.79
N ARG A 65 -9.64 -16.88 2.98
CA ARG A 65 -8.84 -17.32 4.14
C ARG A 65 -8.24 -16.19 4.99
N CYS A 66 -8.42 -14.94 4.56
CA CYS A 66 -7.87 -13.78 5.26
C CYS A 66 -8.94 -12.95 5.98
N SER A 67 -8.54 -12.32 7.08
CA SER A 67 -9.33 -11.35 7.82
C SER A 67 -9.55 -10.05 7.01
N ALA A 68 -10.47 -9.19 7.45
CA ALA A 68 -10.70 -7.90 6.81
C ALA A 68 -9.44 -7.02 6.82
N GLY A 69 -8.75 -6.93 7.96
CA GLY A 69 -7.50 -6.16 8.08
C GLY A 69 -6.37 -6.70 7.20
N GLN A 70 -6.21 -8.03 7.12
CA GLN A 70 -5.23 -8.66 6.23
C GLN A 70 -5.51 -8.34 4.76
N LYS A 71 -6.79 -8.33 4.34
CA LYS A 71 -7.18 -7.98 2.97
C LYS A 71 -6.85 -6.52 2.66
N VAL A 72 -7.16 -5.60 3.58
CA VAL A 72 -6.85 -4.17 3.41
C VAL A 72 -5.33 -3.98 3.29
N LEU A 73 -4.57 -4.54 4.22
CA LEU A 73 -3.11 -4.40 4.22
C LEU A 73 -2.46 -5.02 2.97
N ALA A 74 -2.86 -6.23 2.60
CA ALA A 74 -2.36 -6.89 1.39
C ALA A 74 -2.65 -6.06 0.13
N SER A 75 -3.88 -5.52 0.03
CA SER A 75 -4.28 -4.69 -1.12
C SER A 75 -3.45 -3.42 -1.21
N LEU A 76 -3.18 -2.75 -0.08
CA LEU A 76 -2.33 -1.57 -0.03
C LEU A 76 -0.90 -1.87 -0.45
N ILE A 77 -0.30 -2.93 0.11
CA ILE A 77 1.07 -3.35 -0.22
C ILE A 77 1.20 -3.71 -1.70
N ILE A 78 0.24 -4.45 -2.26
CA ILE A 78 0.22 -4.80 -3.68
C ILE A 78 0.15 -3.53 -4.54
N ARG A 79 -0.71 -2.56 -4.18
CA ARG A 79 -0.81 -1.29 -4.91
C ARG A 79 0.50 -0.50 -4.86
N LEU A 80 1.18 -0.47 -3.71
CA LEU A 80 2.48 0.17 -3.55
C LEU A 80 3.55 -0.50 -4.43
N ALA A 81 3.62 -1.82 -4.41
CA ALA A 81 4.56 -2.58 -5.23
C ALA A 81 4.32 -2.36 -6.74
N LEU A 82 3.06 -2.40 -7.19
CA LEU A 82 2.70 -2.11 -8.58
C LEU A 82 3.09 -0.68 -8.99
N ALA A 83 2.82 0.30 -8.13
CA ALA A 83 3.20 1.69 -8.39
C ALA A 83 4.73 1.86 -8.47
N GLU A 84 5.49 1.16 -7.64
CA GLU A 84 6.95 1.15 -7.71
C GLU A 84 7.49 0.54 -9.00
N THR A 85 6.94 -0.60 -9.40
CA THR A 85 7.45 -1.36 -10.55
C THR A 85 7.06 -0.75 -11.90
N PHE A 86 5.87 -0.11 -11.99
CA PHE A 86 5.31 0.36 -13.26
C PHE A 86 5.20 1.89 -13.39
N CYS A 87 5.11 2.62 -12.28
CA CYS A 87 4.79 4.05 -12.33
C CYS A 87 6.03 4.94 -12.14
N LEU A 88 7.17 4.56 -12.72
CA LEU A 88 8.43 5.33 -12.66
C LEU A 88 8.27 6.80 -13.11
N ASN A 89 7.27 7.08 -13.97
CA ASN A 89 6.97 8.42 -14.51
C ASN A 89 5.60 8.98 -14.05
N CYS A 90 4.89 8.29 -13.17
CA CYS A 90 3.57 8.71 -12.67
C CYS A 90 3.50 8.44 -11.16
N GLY A 91 4.18 9.26 -10.35
CA GLY A 91 4.31 9.00 -8.93
C GLY A 91 3.12 9.48 -8.09
N ILE A 92 1.92 9.63 -8.65
CA ILE A 92 0.74 9.98 -7.85
C ILE A 92 0.11 8.71 -7.28
N LEU A 93 0.05 8.61 -5.96
CA LEU A 93 -0.67 7.58 -5.23
C LEU A 93 -1.68 8.21 -4.28
N ALA A 94 -2.95 7.83 -4.41
CA ALA A 94 -4.00 8.23 -3.47
C ALA A 94 -4.49 7.04 -2.65
N LEU A 95 -4.51 7.21 -1.33
CA LEU A 95 -5.00 6.24 -0.35
C LEU A 95 -6.17 6.84 0.43
N ASP A 96 -7.34 6.24 0.28
CA ASP A 96 -8.58 6.66 0.94
C ASP A 96 -8.87 5.72 2.12
N GLU A 97 -8.88 6.28 3.32
CA GLU A 97 -9.04 5.59 4.61
C GLU A 97 -8.18 4.31 4.75
N PRO A 98 -6.84 4.42 4.63
CA PRO A 98 -5.95 3.27 4.58
C PRO A 98 -5.89 2.44 5.87
N THR A 99 -6.37 2.98 6.99
CA THR A 99 -6.45 2.29 8.29
C THR A 99 -7.76 1.53 8.50
N THR A 100 -8.66 1.52 7.52
CA THR A 100 -9.93 0.79 7.59
C THR A 100 -9.71 -0.67 8.01
N ASN A 101 -10.38 -1.12 9.07
CA ASN A 101 -10.27 -2.47 9.65
C ASN A 101 -8.85 -2.87 10.13
N LEU A 102 -7.92 -1.92 10.30
CA LEU A 102 -6.64 -2.17 10.95
C LEU A 102 -6.73 -1.86 12.44
N ASP A 103 -6.02 -2.64 13.26
CA ASP A 103 -5.78 -2.29 14.66
C ASP A 103 -4.65 -1.26 14.78
N GLY A 104 -4.48 -0.68 15.97
CA GLY A 104 -3.47 0.34 16.25
C GLY A 104 -2.05 -0.07 15.79
N PRO A 105 -1.53 -1.25 16.17
CA PRO A 105 -0.20 -1.68 15.77
C PRO A 105 0.01 -1.81 14.26
N ASN A 106 -0.98 -2.35 13.51
CA ASN A 106 -0.87 -2.45 12.06
C ASN A 106 -1.04 -1.07 11.39
N ALA A 107 -1.87 -0.18 11.93
CA ALA A 107 -1.99 1.21 11.46
C ALA A 107 -0.67 1.99 11.64
N GLU A 108 -0.04 1.88 12.82
CA GLU A 108 1.28 2.48 13.09
C GLU A 108 2.37 1.95 12.15
N SER A 109 2.35 0.64 11.91
CA SER A 109 3.33 0.00 11.03
C SER A 109 3.12 0.36 9.56
N LEU A 110 1.86 0.61 9.16
CA LEU A 110 1.51 1.13 7.85
C LEU A 110 2.02 2.57 7.69
N ALA A 111 1.83 3.42 8.70
CA ALA A 111 2.37 4.78 8.71
C ALA A 111 3.90 4.78 8.54
N ALA A 112 4.61 3.93 9.31
CA ALA A 112 6.05 3.77 9.20
C ALA A 112 6.51 3.32 7.80
N ALA A 113 5.76 2.41 7.17
CA ALA A 113 6.07 1.97 5.80
C ALA A 113 5.85 3.09 4.76
N LEU A 114 4.77 3.86 4.89
CA LEU A 114 4.50 5.00 4.01
C LEU A 114 5.57 6.09 4.14
N LEU A 115 5.98 6.43 5.37
CA LEU A 115 7.07 7.37 5.62
C LEU A 115 8.37 6.95 4.93
N ARG A 116 8.72 5.66 4.98
CA ARG A 116 9.92 5.14 4.30
C ARG A 116 9.82 5.27 2.78
N ILE A 117 8.64 5.05 2.20
CA ILE A 117 8.41 5.23 0.76
C ILE A 117 8.52 6.71 0.38
N MET A 118 7.98 7.61 1.20
CA MET A 118 8.13 9.05 1.00
C MET A 118 9.61 9.47 1.05
N GLU A 119 10.37 8.98 2.01
CA GLU A 119 11.79 9.29 2.15
C GLU A 119 12.63 8.72 0.99
N SER A 120 12.40 7.46 0.59
CA SER A 120 13.13 6.85 -0.53
C SER A 120 12.87 7.53 -1.87
N ARG A 121 11.72 8.21 -2.00
CA ARG A 121 11.30 8.93 -3.21
C ARG A 121 11.44 10.45 -3.09
N LYS A 122 11.96 10.97 -1.99
CA LYS A 122 12.13 12.42 -1.76
C LYS A 122 12.99 13.10 -2.83
N GLY A 123 13.94 12.38 -3.44
CA GLY A 123 14.77 12.87 -4.54
C GLY A 123 14.17 12.70 -5.94
N GLN A 124 12.97 12.10 -6.07
CA GLN A 124 12.28 11.95 -7.34
C GLN A 124 11.34 13.14 -7.57
N GLU A 125 11.48 13.83 -8.70
CA GLU A 125 10.69 15.04 -8.98
C GLU A 125 9.18 14.78 -9.16
N ASN A 126 8.78 13.53 -9.40
CA ASN A 126 7.42 13.17 -9.84
C ASN A 126 6.61 12.34 -8.84
N PHE A 127 6.96 12.32 -7.55
CA PHE A 127 6.22 11.56 -6.52
C PHE A 127 5.26 12.46 -5.71
N GLN A 128 4.01 12.04 -5.60
CA GLN A 128 2.96 12.67 -4.81
C GLN A 128 2.13 11.60 -4.10
N LEU A 129 2.08 11.66 -2.78
CA LEU A 129 1.22 10.80 -1.96
C LEU A 129 0.06 11.63 -1.41
N ILE A 130 -1.17 11.20 -1.66
CA ILE A 130 -2.40 11.79 -1.13
C ILE A 130 -3.00 10.79 -0.16
N ILE A 131 -3.26 11.22 1.07
CA ILE A 131 -3.88 10.39 2.10
C ILE A 131 -5.14 11.10 2.57
N ILE A 132 -6.25 10.38 2.55
CA ILE A 132 -7.52 10.81 3.12
C ILE A 132 -7.76 9.95 4.34
N THR A 133 -7.93 10.59 5.50
CA THR A 133 -8.25 9.87 6.72
C THR A 133 -9.03 10.71 7.72
N HIS A 134 -9.87 10.06 8.51
CA HIS A 134 -10.44 10.59 9.75
C HIS A 134 -9.72 10.07 11.02
N ASP A 135 -8.70 9.21 10.86
CA ASP A 135 -7.86 8.74 11.96
C ASP A 135 -6.80 9.81 12.30
N GLU A 136 -7.09 10.61 13.33
CA GLU A 136 -6.21 11.69 13.78
C GLU A 136 -4.83 11.19 14.21
N ARG A 137 -4.76 9.99 14.81
CA ARG A 137 -3.50 9.40 15.26
C ARG A 137 -2.63 9.01 14.07
N PHE A 138 -3.22 8.36 13.07
CA PHE A 138 -2.53 8.03 11.83
C PHE A 138 -2.09 9.28 11.07
N ALA A 139 -2.95 10.30 11.02
CA ALA A 139 -2.61 11.59 10.41
C ALA A 139 -1.42 12.26 11.09
N GLN A 140 -1.33 12.23 12.42
CA GLN A 140 -0.17 12.74 13.17
C GLN A 140 1.11 11.96 12.88
N LEU A 141 1.02 10.63 12.75
CA LEU A 141 2.19 9.79 12.46
C LEU A 141 2.80 10.10 11.08
N ILE A 142 1.97 10.36 10.07
CA ILE A 142 2.42 10.62 8.70
C ILE A 142 2.69 12.11 8.43
N GLY A 143 1.87 12.99 9.00
CA GLY A 143 1.96 14.44 8.88
C GLY A 143 3.11 15.01 9.69
N GLN A 144 4.33 14.55 9.44
CA GLN A 144 5.54 15.11 10.03
C GLN A 144 5.99 16.32 9.21
N ARG A 145 6.38 17.40 9.89
CA ARG A 145 6.79 18.67 9.27
C ARG A 145 7.92 18.55 8.24
N GLN A 146 8.73 17.50 8.35
CA GLN A 146 9.81 17.20 7.40
C GLN A 146 9.31 16.76 6.01
N LEU A 147 8.04 16.38 5.89
CA LEU A 147 7.44 15.80 4.70
C LEU A 147 6.26 16.63 4.16
N ALA A 148 5.57 17.37 5.01
CA ALA A 148 4.50 18.29 4.62
C ALA A 148 4.46 19.52 5.53
N GLU A 149 4.14 20.68 4.98
CA GLU A 149 3.93 21.91 5.75
C GLU A 149 2.48 22.03 6.27
N LYS A 150 1.53 21.54 5.46
CA LYS A 150 0.09 21.71 5.68
C LYS A 150 -0.67 20.42 5.44
N TYR A 151 -1.81 20.29 6.11
CA TYR A 151 -2.86 19.35 5.75
C TYR A 151 -4.16 20.10 5.44
N TYR A 152 -5.08 19.43 4.76
CA TYR A 152 -6.37 19.99 4.40
C TYR A 152 -7.46 19.32 5.20
N ARG A 153 -8.17 20.10 6.02
CA ARG A 153 -9.33 19.64 6.79
C ARG A 153 -10.60 19.88 5.99
N ILE A 154 -11.36 18.81 5.75
CA ILE A 154 -12.67 18.88 5.11
C ILE A 154 -13.75 18.84 6.19
N SER A 155 -14.70 19.77 6.15
CA SER A 155 -15.82 19.81 7.11
C SER A 155 -17.09 20.39 6.47
N LYS A 156 -18.21 20.36 7.19
CA LYS A 156 -19.47 20.98 6.78
C LYS A 156 -19.65 22.34 7.45
N ASP A 157 -20.12 23.34 6.72
CA ASP A 157 -20.54 24.61 7.30
C ASP A 157 -21.97 24.52 7.89
N GLU A 158 -22.48 25.65 8.41
CA GLU A 158 -23.83 25.73 8.98
C GLU A 158 -24.93 25.40 7.97
N GLN A 159 -24.65 25.54 6.67
CA GLN A 159 -25.58 25.28 5.56
C GLN A 159 -25.40 23.88 4.95
N GLN A 160 -24.58 23.01 5.55
CA GLN A 160 -24.24 21.66 5.06
C GLN A 160 -23.44 21.62 3.75
N HIS A 161 -22.84 22.74 3.34
CA HIS A 161 -21.89 22.76 2.23
C HIS A 161 -20.52 22.28 2.71
N SER A 162 -19.79 21.60 1.82
CA SER A 162 -18.43 21.14 2.11
C SER A 162 -17.46 22.31 2.03
N LYS A 163 -16.69 22.54 3.09
CA LYS A 163 -15.59 23.50 3.15
C LYS A 163 -14.25 22.79 3.33
N ILE A 164 -13.21 23.37 2.74
CA ILE A 164 -11.83 22.90 2.82
C ILE A 164 -10.98 24.00 3.44
N GLU A 165 -10.28 23.69 4.51
CA GLU A 165 -9.41 24.62 5.23
C GLU A 165 -8.01 24.04 5.32
N ALA A 166 -6.99 24.82 4.93
CA ALA A 166 -5.60 24.44 5.13
C ALA A 166 -5.19 24.69 6.59
N GLN A 167 -4.58 23.71 7.23
CA GLN A 167 -4.07 23.78 8.59
C GLN A 167 -2.57 23.48 8.60
N GLU A 168 -1.83 24.25 9.39
CA GLU A 168 -0.39 24.03 9.59
C GLU A 168 -0.18 22.76 10.41
N ILE A 169 0.89 22.01 10.09
CA ILE A 169 1.33 20.88 10.89
C ILE A 169 2.18 21.43 12.06
N PHE A 170 1.67 21.32 13.29
CA PHE A 170 2.37 21.73 14.51
C PHE A 170 3.15 20.55 15.11
N ASP A 171 4.31 20.85 15.70
CA ASP A 171 5.26 19.87 16.26
C ASP A 171 4.69 19.04 17.43
#